data_AF-A0A0Q1AK27-F1
#
_entry.id   AF-A0A0Q1AK27-F1
#
_cell.length_a   1.000
_cell.length_b   1.000
_cell.length_c   1.000
_cell.angle_alpha   90.00
_cell.angle_beta   90.00
_cell.angle_gamma   90.00
#
_symmetry.space_group_name_H-M   'P 1'
#
loop_
_entity.id
_entity.type
_entity.pdbx_description
1 polymer ?
#
loop_
_entity_poly.entity_id
_entity_poly.type
_entity_poly.pdbx_seq_one_letter_code
_entity_poly.pdbx_strand_id
1 'polypeptide(L)'
;MMAFSIASADTNGDGRISFGEAHQYAWDNDVTRILGWNVPQLIESGLNKANVYHQCLQYECYSNLPSPKLTLIGTEDYTTSGGEYTRYKLSVTNWNAYPAELFESAPDLPACGLNTESSRTWVDIYDDSGKRLYGFCALSSPSDLQNLWFAVKKGETPPKRVYVVLKDRRCDEEYTSNQVTTEQKILAIAPANMNVVQIKEPMSVVGKMLA
;
A
#
# COMPACT_ATOMS: atom_id res chain seq x y z
N MET A 1 -28.16 -9.40 -32.31
CA MET A 1 -27.48 -8.56 -31.31
C MET A 1 -28.42 -8.44 -30.12
N MET A 2 -28.25 -9.28 -29.10
CA MET A 2 -29.01 -9.17 -27.85
C MET A 2 -28.16 -8.34 -26.89
N ALA A 3 -28.66 -7.19 -26.48
CA ALA A 3 -28.04 -6.38 -25.45
C ALA A 3 -28.15 -7.13 -24.12
N PHE A 4 -27.02 -7.48 -23.52
CA PHE A 4 -26.99 -7.96 -22.13
C PHE A 4 -27.26 -6.75 -21.24
N SER A 5 -28.50 -6.58 -20.81
CA SER A 5 -28.82 -5.67 -19.71
C SER A 5 -28.21 -6.25 -18.44
N ILE A 6 -27.35 -5.45 -17.79
CA ILE A 6 -26.82 -5.72 -16.46
C ILE A 6 -28.02 -5.90 -15.51
N ALA A 7 -28.03 -6.93 -14.65
CA ALA A 7 -29.10 -7.12 -13.69
C ALA A 7 -29.13 -5.91 -12.73
N SER A 8 -30.22 -5.15 -12.76
CA SER A 8 -30.44 -3.99 -11.90
C SER A 8 -31.23 -4.43 -10.67
N ALA A 9 -30.78 -4.06 -9.47
CA ALA A 9 -31.55 -4.20 -8.23
C ALA A 9 -32.77 -3.24 -8.18
N ASP A 10 -32.88 -2.33 -9.14
CA ASP A 10 -34.08 -1.54 -9.40
C ASP A 10 -34.91 -2.26 -10.48
N THR A 11 -35.83 -3.12 -10.03
CA THR A 11 -36.70 -3.94 -10.89
C THR A 11 -37.90 -3.16 -11.44
N ASN A 12 -38.26 -2.02 -10.83
CA ASN A 12 -39.41 -1.22 -11.26
C ASN A 12 -39.01 0.03 -12.07
N GLY A 13 -37.72 0.39 -12.10
CA GLY A 13 -37.15 1.44 -12.93
C GLY A 13 -37.41 2.86 -12.43
N ASP A 14 -37.78 3.04 -11.15
CA ASP A 14 -38.07 4.35 -10.56
C ASP A 14 -36.81 5.10 -10.07
N GLY A 15 -35.63 4.48 -10.23
CA GLY A 15 -34.35 5.02 -9.78
C GLY A 15 -34.12 4.87 -8.27
N ARG A 16 -34.93 4.07 -7.57
CA ARG A 16 -34.84 3.84 -6.12
C ARG A 16 -34.98 2.34 -5.81
N ILE A 17 -34.01 1.81 -5.06
CA ILE A 17 -34.07 0.41 -4.64
C ILE A 17 -34.92 0.28 -3.35
N SER A 18 -36.08 -0.37 -3.46
CA SER A 18 -36.90 -0.71 -2.29
C SER A 18 -36.34 -1.91 -1.51
N PHE A 19 -36.85 -2.16 -0.29
CA PHE A 19 -36.39 -3.32 0.50
C PHE A 19 -36.71 -4.65 -0.20
N GLY A 20 -37.89 -4.76 -0.83
CA GLY A 20 -38.28 -5.95 -1.56
C GLY A 20 -37.36 -6.23 -2.75
N GLU A 21 -36.88 -5.19 -3.43
CA GLU A 21 -36.03 -5.33 -4.61
C GLU A 21 -34.57 -5.57 -4.24
N ALA A 22 -34.07 -4.95 -3.17
CA ALA A 22 -32.77 -5.30 -2.60
C ALA A 22 -32.75 -6.74 -2.08
N HIS A 23 -33.83 -7.18 -1.42
CA HIS A 23 -33.96 -8.54 -0.92
C HIS A 23 -34.09 -9.55 -2.06
N GLN A 24 -34.89 -9.25 -3.09
CA GLN A 24 -35.06 -10.10 -4.25
C GLN A 24 -33.76 -10.17 -5.08
N TYR A 25 -33.04 -9.06 -5.27
CA TYR A 25 -31.73 -9.07 -5.90
C TYR A 25 -30.71 -9.88 -5.09
N ALA A 26 -30.69 -9.73 -3.76
CA ALA A 26 -29.86 -10.54 -2.88
C ALA A 26 -30.23 -12.04 -2.95
N TRP A 27 -31.51 -12.36 -3.07
CA TRP A 27 -32.00 -13.74 -3.22
C TRP A 27 -31.67 -14.34 -4.60
N ASP A 28 -31.87 -13.56 -5.67
CA ASP A 28 -31.69 -13.97 -7.06
C ASP A 28 -30.22 -14.07 -7.47
N ASN A 29 -29.32 -13.38 -6.74
CA ASN A 29 -27.87 -13.42 -6.94
C ASN A 29 -27.14 -14.24 -5.86
N ASP A 30 -27.83 -15.12 -5.12
CA ASP A 30 -27.25 -16.07 -4.14
C ASP A 30 -26.46 -15.39 -2.99
N VAL A 31 -26.90 -14.20 -2.56
CA VAL A 31 -26.28 -13.40 -1.50
C VAL A 31 -26.62 -13.93 -0.09
N THR A 32 -27.62 -14.82 0.04
CA THR A 32 -27.88 -15.61 1.26
C THR A 32 -26.74 -16.58 1.60
N ARG A 33 -25.76 -16.72 0.70
CA ARG A 33 -24.61 -17.59 0.86
C ARG A 33 -23.37 -16.92 1.46
N ILE A 34 -23.45 -15.62 1.79
CA ILE A 34 -22.33 -14.83 2.35
C ILE A 34 -21.68 -15.51 3.57
N LEU A 35 -22.43 -16.29 4.36
CA LEU A 35 -21.91 -17.11 5.47
C LEU A 35 -22.68 -18.44 5.67
N GLY A 36 -23.49 -18.86 4.70
CA GLY A 36 -24.43 -19.99 4.86
C GLY A 36 -25.55 -19.72 5.88
N TRP A 37 -25.87 -18.45 6.12
CA TRP A 37 -26.86 -18.02 7.11
C TRP A 37 -28.25 -17.90 6.50
N ASN A 38 -29.28 -18.26 7.27
CA ASN A 38 -30.66 -18.00 6.88
C ASN A 38 -31.08 -16.55 7.22
N VAL A 39 -32.20 -16.10 6.66
CA VAL A 39 -32.72 -14.73 6.87
C VAL A 39 -32.85 -14.36 8.36
N PRO A 40 -33.36 -15.23 9.26
CA PRO A 40 -33.34 -14.96 10.70
C PRO A 40 -31.95 -14.67 11.28
N GLN A 41 -30.92 -15.44 10.90
CA GLN A 41 -29.54 -15.24 11.37
C GLN A 41 -28.94 -13.91 10.88
N LEU A 42 -29.28 -13.47 9.68
CA LEU A 42 -28.88 -12.15 9.18
C LEU A 42 -29.53 -11.03 10.00
N ILE A 43 -30.82 -11.16 10.34
CA ILE A 43 -31.51 -10.16 11.18
C ILE A 43 -30.95 -10.15 12.61
N GLU A 44 -30.67 -11.32 13.19
CA GLU A 44 -30.07 -11.45 14.52
C GLU A 44 -28.64 -10.89 14.60
N SER A 45 -27.88 -10.93 13.50
CA SER A 45 -26.56 -10.30 13.42
C SER A 45 -26.62 -8.77 13.25
N GLY A 46 -27.82 -8.19 13.22
CA GLY A 46 -28.03 -6.75 13.02
C GLY A 46 -27.89 -6.29 11.56
N LEU A 47 -27.88 -7.22 10.59
CA LEU A 47 -27.95 -6.85 9.17
C LEU A 47 -29.35 -6.31 8.84
N ASN A 48 -29.39 -5.16 8.21
CA ASN A 48 -30.57 -4.43 7.80
C ASN A 48 -30.30 -3.71 6.47
N LYS A 49 -31.32 -3.03 5.93
CA LYS A 49 -31.23 -2.33 4.64
C LYS A 49 -30.03 -1.37 4.54
N ALA A 50 -29.63 -0.74 5.64
CA ALA A 50 -28.58 0.27 5.64
C ALA A 50 -27.15 -0.33 5.62
N ASN A 51 -26.96 -1.56 6.08
CA ASN A 51 -25.62 -2.17 6.18
C ASN A 51 -25.44 -3.47 5.38
N VAL A 52 -26.52 -4.07 4.88
CA VAL A 52 -26.44 -5.31 4.07
C VAL A 52 -25.58 -5.11 2.82
N TYR A 53 -25.69 -3.96 2.18
CA TYR A 53 -24.88 -3.61 1.01
C TYR A 53 -23.38 -3.56 1.34
N HIS A 54 -23.02 -2.89 2.44
CA HIS A 54 -21.64 -2.82 2.93
C HIS A 54 -21.09 -4.21 3.28
N GLN A 55 -21.90 -5.06 3.90
CA GLN A 55 -21.52 -6.44 4.18
C GLN A 55 -21.28 -7.25 2.90
N CYS A 56 -22.09 -7.07 1.86
CA CYS A 56 -21.88 -7.76 0.59
C CYS A 56 -20.56 -7.34 -0.07
N LEU A 57 -20.27 -6.04 -0.08
CA LEU A 57 -19.03 -5.51 -0.65
C LEU A 57 -17.78 -5.95 0.12
N GLN A 58 -17.87 -6.13 1.44
CA GLN A 58 -16.77 -6.69 2.25
C GLN A 58 -16.36 -8.11 1.84
N TYR A 59 -17.21 -8.83 1.11
CA TYR A 59 -16.95 -10.18 0.60
C TYR A 59 -16.74 -10.21 -0.92
N GLU A 60 -16.80 -9.06 -1.59
CA GLU A 60 -16.49 -8.96 -3.01
C GLU A 60 -14.99 -9.20 -3.22
N CYS A 61 -14.66 -10.07 -4.18
CA CYS A 61 -13.30 -10.40 -4.57
C CYS A 61 -12.92 -9.66 -5.85
N TYR A 62 -11.75 -9.02 -5.86
CA TYR A 62 -11.33 -8.12 -6.93
C TYR A 62 -10.21 -8.69 -7.81
N SER A 63 -10.47 -9.78 -8.53
CA SER A 63 -9.45 -10.49 -9.32
C SER A 63 -8.80 -9.70 -10.48
N ASN A 64 -9.30 -8.50 -10.80
CA ASN A 64 -8.87 -7.70 -11.96
C ASN A 64 -8.36 -6.30 -11.60
N LEU A 65 -7.86 -6.09 -10.38
CA LEU A 65 -7.23 -4.82 -10.02
C LEU A 65 -5.89 -4.63 -10.72
N PRO A 66 -5.50 -3.38 -11.03
CA PRO A 66 -4.18 -3.11 -11.58
C PRO A 66 -3.09 -3.47 -10.58
N SER A 67 -1.91 -3.85 -11.08
CA SER A 67 -0.73 -4.03 -10.24
C SER A 67 -0.35 -2.72 -9.53
N PRO A 68 0.11 -2.76 -8.26
CA PRO A 68 0.52 -1.56 -7.55
C PRO A 68 1.74 -0.92 -8.22
N LYS A 69 1.74 0.41 -8.32
CA LYS A 69 2.83 1.21 -8.88
C LYS A 69 3.65 1.83 -7.76
N LEU A 70 4.62 1.07 -7.27
CA LEU A 70 5.47 1.44 -6.16
C LEU A 70 6.50 2.51 -6.59
N THR A 71 6.76 3.46 -5.69
CA THR A 71 7.83 4.46 -5.80
C THR A 71 8.51 4.67 -4.45
N LEU A 72 9.80 4.98 -4.46
CA LEU A 72 10.54 5.46 -3.30
C LEU A 72 10.36 6.98 -3.20
N ILE A 73 9.78 7.46 -2.10
CA ILE A 73 9.47 8.89 -1.89
C ILE A 73 10.50 9.60 -0.99
N GLY A 74 11.36 8.85 -0.31
CA GLY A 74 12.44 9.43 0.47
C GLY A 74 13.00 8.49 1.51
N THR A 75 13.92 9.01 2.31
CA THR A 75 14.50 8.31 3.45
C THR A 75 14.53 9.20 4.67
N GLU A 76 14.49 8.61 5.86
CA GLU A 76 14.54 9.33 7.13
C GLU A 76 15.35 8.54 8.14
N ASP A 77 16.37 9.16 8.72
CA ASP A 77 17.11 8.56 9.83
C ASP A 77 16.33 8.77 11.14
N TYR A 78 16.28 7.75 11.98
CA TYR A 78 15.62 7.82 13.28
C TYR A 78 16.31 6.92 14.32
N THR A 79 16.17 7.30 15.59
CA THR A 79 16.75 6.57 16.72
C THR A 79 15.65 6.03 17.61
N THR A 80 15.83 4.79 18.04
CA THR A 80 14.96 4.12 19.02
C THR A 80 15.82 3.60 20.17
N SER A 81 15.19 3.06 21.21
CA SER A 81 15.91 2.30 22.24
C SER A 81 16.70 1.10 21.67
N GLY A 82 16.33 0.61 20.48
CA GLY A 82 17.02 -0.48 19.78
C GLY A 82 18.13 -0.05 18.83
N GLY A 83 18.51 1.23 18.80
CA GLY A 83 19.59 1.78 17.98
C GLY A 83 19.13 2.76 16.89
N GLU A 84 20.04 3.06 15.98
CA GLU A 84 19.85 3.99 14.85
C GLU A 84 19.48 3.25 13.57
N TYR A 85 18.52 3.79 12.84
CA TYR A 85 17.94 3.18 11.65
C TYR A 85 17.73 4.23 10.56
N THR A 86 17.75 3.78 9.31
CA THR A 86 17.30 4.55 8.15
C THR A 86 16.00 3.94 7.65
N ARG A 87 14.92 4.72 7.68
CA ARG A 87 13.61 4.38 7.10
C ARG A 87 13.60 4.72 5.62
N TYR A 88 13.14 3.80 4.79
CA TYR A 88 12.90 4.00 3.37
C TYR A 88 11.40 4.13 3.17
N LYS A 89 10.96 5.33 2.77
CA LYS A 89 9.54 5.67 2.59
C LYS A 89 9.11 5.32 1.18
N LEU A 90 8.01 4.60 1.08
CA LEU A 90 7.45 4.06 -0.15
C LEU A 90 6.00 4.56 -0.32
N SER A 91 5.58 4.72 -1.56
CA SER A 91 4.21 5.07 -1.92
C SER A 91 3.73 4.24 -3.11
N VAL A 92 2.49 3.76 -3.06
CA VAL A 92 1.79 3.22 -4.23
C VAL A 92 1.07 4.36 -4.93
N THR A 93 1.51 4.72 -6.13
CA THR A 93 1.01 5.91 -6.85
C THR A 93 -0.39 5.75 -7.42
N ASN A 94 -0.82 4.52 -7.70
CA ASN A 94 -2.19 4.18 -8.14
C ASN A 94 -3.05 3.63 -6.98
N TRP A 95 -2.81 4.10 -5.74
CA TRP A 95 -3.55 3.67 -4.55
C TRP A 95 -5.07 3.84 -4.68
N ASN A 96 -5.52 4.84 -5.45
CA ASN A 96 -6.93 5.14 -5.66
C ASN A 96 -7.65 4.13 -6.57
N ALA A 97 -6.90 3.21 -7.19
CA ALA A 97 -7.49 2.09 -7.93
C ALA A 97 -7.94 0.94 -7.03
N TYR A 98 -7.57 0.96 -5.74
CA TYR A 98 -7.95 -0.07 -4.78
C TYR A 98 -9.22 0.37 -4.02
N PRO A 99 -10.27 -0.46 -4.00
CA PRO A 99 -11.51 -0.18 -3.29
C PRO A 99 -11.26 -0.09 -1.77
N ALA A 100 -12.08 0.70 -1.07
CA ALA A 100 -11.92 0.93 0.38
C ALA A 100 -12.16 -0.34 1.20
N GLU A 101 -12.99 -1.22 0.66
CA GLU A 101 -13.41 -2.51 1.22
C GLU A 101 -12.23 -3.48 1.42
N LEU A 102 -11.15 -3.32 0.65
CA LEU A 102 -9.90 -4.06 0.87
C LEU A 102 -9.20 -3.65 2.18
N PHE A 103 -9.52 -2.48 2.74
CA PHE A 103 -8.85 -1.92 3.90
C PHE A 103 -9.71 -1.91 5.17
N GLU A 104 -10.96 -2.37 5.07
CA GLU A 104 -11.86 -2.50 6.21
C GLU A 104 -11.32 -3.49 7.26
N SER A 105 -11.75 -3.31 8.51
CA SER A 105 -11.45 -4.27 9.58
C SER A 105 -12.03 -5.64 9.24
N ALA A 106 -11.25 -6.70 9.45
CA ALA A 106 -11.65 -8.08 9.20
C ALA A 106 -11.41 -8.96 10.44
N PRO A 107 -12.22 -8.79 11.51
CA PRO A 107 -12.05 -9.51 12.78
C PRO A 107 -12.33 -11.02 12.70
N ASP A 108 -13.01 -11.44 11.64
CA ASP A 108 -13.26 -12.84 11.33
C ASP A 108 -12.04 -13.54 10.70
N LEU A 109 -11.02 -12.78 10.28
CA LEU A 109 -9.76 -13.32 9.76
C LEU A 109 -8.69 -13.38 10.88
N PRO A 110 -7.63 -14.21 10.73
CA PRO A 110 -6.57 -14.32 11.74
C PRO A 110 -5.99 -12.96 12.21
N ALA A 111 -5.73 -12.81 13.50
CA ALA A 111 -5.18 -11.55 14.01
C ALA A 111 -3.78 -11.24 13.43
N CYS A 112 -3.46 -9.95 13.29
CA CYS A 112 -2.10 -9.50 13.04
C CYS A 112 -1.38 -9.22 14.36
N GLY A 113 -0.67 -10.22 14.88
CA GLY A 113 -0.09 -10.14 16.23
C GLY A 113 -1.19 -10.00 17.28
N LEU A 114 -1.22 -8.87 17.99
CA LEU A 114 -2.27 -8.56 18.97
C LEU A 114 -3.46 -7.78 18.37
N ASN A 115 -3.39 -7.37 17.10
CA ASN A 115 -4.48 -6.66 16.44
C ASN A 115 -5.52 -7.66 15.89
N THR A 116 -6.62 -7.85 16.62
CA THR A 116 -7.76 -8.67 16.20
C THR A 116 -8.59 -7.99 15.11
N GLU A 117 -8.60 -6.66 15.07
CA GLU A 117 -9.28 -5.82 14.07
C GLU A 117 -8.31 -5.43 12.94
N SER A 118 -7.50 -6.40 12.49
CA SER A 118 -6.56 -6.15 11.40
C SER A 118 -7.30 -5.97 10.08
N SER A 119 -6.70 -5.18 9.19
CA SER A 119 -7.24 -4.95 7.84
C SER A 119 -7.41 -6.27 7.07
N ARG A 120 -8.44 -6.32 6.23
CA ARG A 120 -8.65 -7.39 5.25
C ARG A 120 -7.41 -7.58 4.37
N THR A 121 -6.76 -6.49 3.96
CA THR A 121 -5.54 -6.51 3.16
C THR A 121 -4.31 -6.31 4.03
N TRP A 122 -3.33 -7.20 3.86
CA TRP A 122 -1.99 -6.97 4.37
C TRP A 122 -1.07 -6.50 3.25
N VAL A 123 -0.08 -5.69 3.58
CA VAL A 123 0.96 -5.25 2.65
C VAL A 123 2.29 -5.73 3.15
N ASP A 124 2.94 -6.58 2.37
CA ASP A 124 4.28 -7.07 2.67
C ASP A 124 5.31 -6.44 1.73
N ILE A 125 6.46 -6.06 2.28
CA ILE A 125 7.60 -5.51 1.54
C ILE A 125 8.67 -6.59 1.46
N TYR A 126 9.18 -6.83 0.26
CA TYR A 126 10.21 -7.82 -0.04
C TYR A 126 11.43 -7.17 -0.68
N ASP A 127 12.60 -7.78 -0.47
CA ASP A 127 13.79 -7.49 -1.28
C ASP A 127 13.78 -8.25 -2.61
N ASP A 128 14.78 -8.01 -3.45
CA ASP A 128 14.90 -8.65 -4.77
C ASP A 128 15.20 -10.15 -4.74
N SER A 129 15.54 -10.70 -3.57
CA SER A 129 15.69 -12.15 -3.36
C SER A 129 14.38 -12.83 -2.91
N GLY A 130 13.31 -12.05 -2.68
CA GLY A 130 12.04 -12.54 -2.18
C GLY A 130 12.01 -12.70 -0.65
N LYS A 131 13.00 -12.15 0.07
CA LYS A 131 12.99 -12.13 1.54
C LYS A 131 12.09 -10.99 2.02
N ARG A 132 11.14 -11.33 2.91
CA ARG A 132 10.26 -10.34 3.55
C ARG A 132 11.06 -9.43 4.47
N LEU A 133 10.96 -8.13 4.26
CA LEU A 133 11.62 -7.08 5.03
C LEU A 133 10.72 -6.53 6.13
N TYR A 134 9.45 -6.29 5.80
CA TYR A 134 8.47 -5.68 6.71
C TYR A 134 7.05 -5.93 6.22
N GLY A 135 6.05 -5.65 7.04
CA GLY A 135 4.66 -5.63 6.56
C GLY A 135 3.71 -4.81 7.43
N PHE A 136 2.60 -4.43 6.81
CA PHE A 136 1.53 -3.60 7.36
C PHE A 136 0.24 -4.39 7.34
N CYS A 137 -0.50 -4.31 8.45
CA CYS A 137 -1.78 -4.98 8.63
C CYS A 137 -2.81 -4.09 9.33
N ALA A 138 -2.45 -2.85 9.63
CA ALA A 138 -3.30 -1.83 10.24
C ALA A 138 -3.47 -0.65 9.27
N LEU A 139 -3.90 -0.98 8.05
CA LEU A 139 -4.28 -0.02 7.02
C LEU A 139 -5.80 0.13 7.09
N SER A 140 -6.31 1.36 7.13
CA SER A 140 -7.74 1.65 7.25
C SER A 140 -8.33 2.27 5.99
N SER A 141 -7.49 2.65 5.02
CA SER A 141 -7.93 3.21 3.76
C SER A 141 -6.95 2.95 2.63
N PRO A 142 -7.40 3.02 1.36
CA PRO A 142 -6.50 2.96 0.21
C PRO A 142 -5.40 4.03 0.28
N SER A 143 -5.69 5.19 0.88
CA SER A 143 -4.74 6.31 0.96
C SER A 143 -3.52 6.00 1.84
N ASP A 144 -3.61 5.02 2.75
CA ASP A 144 -2.51 4.58 3.61
C ASP A 144 -1.37 3.91 2.82
N LEU A 145 -1.66 3.38 1.61
CA LEU A 145 -0.65 2.85 0.70
C LEU A 145 0.38 3.90 0.25
N GLN A 146 0.12 5.19 0.52
CA GLN A 146 1.08 6.28 0.28
C GLN A 146 2.14 6.41 1.39
N ASN A 147 1.95 5.73 2.53
CA ASN A 147 2.73 5.90 3.75
C ASN A 147 3.43 4.59 4.19
N LEU A 148 3.82 3.76 3.21
CA LEU A 148 4.52 2.51 3.46
C LEU A 148 5.99 2.76 3.76
N TRP A 149 6.63 1.87 4.50
CA TRP A 149 8.06 1.96 4.78
C TRP A 149 8.66 0.66 5.29
N PHE A 150 9.98 0.54 5.15
CA PHE A 150 10.80 -0.44 5.87
C PHE A 150 12.02 0.27 6.46
N ALA A 151 12.70 -0.36 7.41
CA ALA A 151 13.87 0.20 8.07
C ALA A 151 15.08 -0.73 7.92
N VAL A 152 16.24 -0.12 7.75
CA VAL A 152 17.55 -0.79 7.74
C VAL A 152 18.38 -0.18 8.87
N LYS A 153 19.10 -1.01 9.61
CA LYS A 153 19.95 -0.51 10.69
C LYS A 153 21.10 0.31 10.11
N LYS A 154 21.47 1.42 10.77
CA LYS A 154 22.62 2.23 10.34
C LYS A 154 23.88 1.37 10.25
N GLY A 155 24.59 1.48 9.12
CA GLY A 155 25.81 0.71 8.82
C GLY A 155 25.56 -0.60 8.07
N GLU A 156 24.31 -1.08 7.99
CA GLU A 156 23.96 -2.21 7.12
C GLU A 156 23.72 -1.74 5.67
N THR A 157 23.99 -2.63 4.72
CA THR A 157 23.75 -2.34 3.30
C THR A 157 22.26 -2.52 2.99
N PRO A 158 21.58 -1.49 2.46
CA PRO A 158 20.18 -1.62 2.09
C PRO A 158 19.99 -2.58 0.89
N PRO A 159 18.83 -3.24 0.78
CA PRO A 159 18.52 -4.11 -0.36
C PRO A 159 18.48 -3.28 -1.64
N LYS A 160 19.13 -3.71 -2.73
CA LYS A 160 19.24 -2.90 -3.96
C LYS A 160 17.90 -2.49 -4.55
N ARG A 161 16.93 -3.41 -4.53
CA ARG A 161 15.56 -3.18 -4.96
C ARG A 161 14.58 -3.78 -3.96
N VAL A 162 13.40 -3.20 -3.93
CA VAL A 162 12.26 -3.70 -3.14
C VAL A 162 10.99 -3.69 -3.98
N TYR A 163 10.02 -4.52 -3.60
CA TYR A 163 8.66 -4.51 -4.12
C TYR A 163 7.66 -4.76 -2.99
N VAL A 164 6.39 -4.50 -3.26
CA VAL A 164 5.29 -4.80 -2.33
C VAL A 164 4.35 -5.84 -2.90
N VAL A 165 3.74 -6.61 -2.00
CA VAL A 165 2.61 -7.49 -2.29
C VAL A 165 1.45 -7.05 -1.40
N LEU A 166 0.34 -6.65 -2.02
CA LEU A 166 -0.94 -6.47 -1.34
C LEU A 166 -1.62 -7.85 -1.34
N LYS A 167 -1.86 -8.42 -0.16
CA LYS A 167 -2.53 -9.69 0.02
C LYS A 167 -3.94 -9.46 0.55
N ASP A 168 -4.94 -9.69 -0.29
CA ASP A 168 -6.34 -9.77 0.13
C ASP A 168 -6.57 -11.14 0.78
N ARG A 169 -6.68 -11.12 2.10
CA ARG A 169 -6.69 -12.34 2.91
C ARG A 169 -8.02 -13.08 2.86
N ARG A 170 -9.10 -12.41 2.46
CA ARG A 170 -10.42 -13.03 2.36
C ARG A 170 -10.56 -13.85 1.09
N CYS A 171 -10.03 -13.32 -0.02
CA CYS A 171 -10.15 -13.94 -1.34
C CYS A 171 -8.90 -14.72 -1.77
N ASP A 172 -7.83 -14.69 -0.97
CA ASP A 172 -6.52 -15.26 -1.29
C ASP A 172 -5.96 -14.72 -2.62
N GLU A 173 -6.14 -13.41 -2.84
CA GLU A 173 -5.65 -12.70 -4.02
C GLU A 173 -4.42 -11.87 -3.67
N GLU A 174 -3.46 -11.81 -4.60
CA GLU A 174 -2.20 -11.09 -4.40
C GLU A 174 -1.90 -10.13 -5.56
N TYR A 175 -1.64 -8.88 -5.23
CA TYR A 175 -1.28 -7.83 -6.18
C TYR A 175 0.17 -7.41 -5.96
N THR A 176 1.05 -7.84 -6.86
CA THR A 176 2.50 -7.58 -6.78
C THR A 176 2.88 -6.33 -7.57
N SER A 177 3.68 -5.45 -6.96
CA SER A 177 4.11 -4.20 -7.59
C SER A 177 5.28 -4.36 -8.56
N ASN A 178 5.59 -3.29 -9.29
CA ASN A 178 6.93 -3.13 -9.86
C ASN A 178 8.01 -3.09 -8.76
N GLN A 179 9.26 -3.39 -9.14
CA GLN A 179 10.42 -3.18 -8.27
C GLN A 179 10.88 -1.71 -8.31
N VAL A 180 11.41 -1.22 -7.20
CA VAL A 180 12.04 0.11 -7.09
C VAL A 180 13.41 0.02 -6.45
N THR A 181 14.35 0.83 -6.95
CA THR A 181 15.71 0.92 -6.41
C THR A 181 15.73 1.71 -5.11
N THR A 182 16.49 1.24 -4.12
CA THR A 182 16.66 1.92 -2.82
C THR A 182 17.87 2.86 -2.80
N GLU A 183 18.73 2.77 -3.81
CA GLU A 183 19.81 3.74 -4.02
C GLU A 183 19.18 5.12 -4.26
N GLN A 184 19.53 6.08 -3.41
CA GLN A 184 19.22 7.47 -3.71
C GLN A 184 19.91 7.83 -5.01
N LYS A 185 19.14 8.33 -5.97
CA LYS A 185 19.70 8.98 -7.16
C LYS A 185 20.43 10.23 -6.69
N ILE A 186 21.72 10.10 -6.39
CA ILE A 186 22.59 11.25 -6.24
C ILE A 186 22.60 11.90 -7.61
N LEU A 187 21.84 12.99 -7.77
CA LEU A 187 22.07 13.91 -8.87
C LEU A 187 23.48 14.43 -8.66
N ALA A 188 24.45 13.78 -9.28
CA ALA A 188 25.82 14.24 -9.29
C ALA A 188 25.81 15.64 -9.92
N ILE A 189 25.85 16.66 -9.07
CA ILE A 189 26.24 17.99 -9.50
C ILE A 189 27.70 17.79 -9.92
N ALA A 190 27.95 17.73 -11.22
CA ALA A 190 29.30 17.69 -11.75
C ALA A 190 30.10 18.81 -11.08
N PRO A 191 31.32 18.56 -10.56
CA PRO A 191 32.11 19.62 -10.00
C PRO A 191 32.30 20.68 -11.07
N ALA A 192 31.82 21.91 -10.80
CA ALA A 192 32.18 23.05 -11.60
C ALA A 192 33.71 23.10 -11.65
N ASN A 193 34.24 23.10 -12.86
CA ASN A 193 35.66 23.13 -13.15
C ASN A 193 36.26 24.43 -12.57
N MET A 194 36.59 24.44 -11.28
CA MET A 194 37.37 25.51 -10.67
C MET A 194 38.79 25.34 -11.19
N ASN A 195 39.08 26.00 -12.31
CA ASN A 195 40.45 26.34 -12.69
C ASN A 195 41.05 27.13 -11.53
N VAL A 196 41.87 26.46 -10.71
CA VAL A 196 42.77 27.11 -9.78
C VAL A 196 43.76 27.90 -10.63
N VAL A 197 43.52 29.20 -10.78
CA VAL A 197 44.53 30.13 -11.27
C VAL A 197 45.67 30.07 -10.25
N GLN A 198 46.76 29.41 -10.63
CA GLN A 198 48.02 29.42 -9.88
C GLN A 198 48.51 30.86 -9.83
N ILE A 199 48.28 31.53 -8.70
CA ILE A 199 48.89 32.83 -8.41
C ILE A 199 50.34 32.53 -8.08
N LYS A 200 51.22 32.77 -9.05
CA LYS A 200 52.67 32.66 -8.92
C LYS A 200 53.14 33.65 -7.86
N GLU A 201 53.55 33.16 -6.70
CA GLU A 201 54.18 33.97 -5.65
C GLU A 201 55.42 34.68 -6.22
N PRO A 202 55.60 36.00 -5.97
CA PRO A 202 56.88 36.65 -6.25
C PRO A 202 57.89 36.26 -5.17
N MET A 203 59.03 35.78 -5.67
CA MET A 203 60.19 35.31 -4.93
C MET A 203 60.71 36.31 -3.89
N SER A 204 61.06 35.75 -2.74
CA SER A 204 61.86 36.33 -1.66
C SER A 204 63.17 36.95 -2.18
N VAL A 205 63.41 38.21 -1.81
CA VAL A 205 64.67 38.92 -2.07
C VAL A 205 65.75 38.38 -1.13
N VAL A 206 66.75 37.74 -1.73
CA VAL A 206 67.98 37.27 -1.10
C VAL A 206 68.74 38.45 -0.49
N GLY A 207 68.90 38.45 0.83
CA GLY A 207 69.90 39.25 1.52
C GLY A 207 71.29 38.68 1.26
N LYS A 208 72.17 39.49 0.66
CA LYS A 208 73.60 39.20 0.53
C LYS A 208 74.41 40.26 1.26
N MET A 209 75.24 39.77 2.18
CA MET A 209 76.19 40.50 3.03
C MET A 209 77.09 41.48 2.25
N LEU A 210 77.45 42.58 2.90
CA LEU A 210 78.70 43.31 2.63
C LEU A 210 79.43 43.56 3.96
N ALA A 211 80.70 43.11 3.93
CA ALA A 211 81.91 43.53 4.65
C ALA A 211 81.82 43.93 6.13
#